data_AF-A0A7Y6WT16-F1
#
_entry.id   AF-A0A7Y6WT16-F1
#
_cell.length_a   1.000
_cell.length_b   1.000
_cell.length_c   1.000
_cell.angle_alpha   90.00
_cell.angle_beta   90.00
_cell.angle_gamma   90.00
#
_symmetry.space_group_name_H-M   'P 1'
#
loop_
_entity.id
_entity.type
_entity.pdbx_description
1 polymer ?
#
loop_
_entity_poly.entity_id
_entity_poly.type
_entity_poly.pdbx_seq_one_letter_code
_entity_poly.pdbx_strand_id
1 'polypeptide(L)'
;MNRNEPTRIIQASALYDLVVTAPFATPWTAGWLLEKLHHLHVVLALPGAAPPEFGPMHLFFVSLMGTIVTVWSVLRLWKPEPSLGAADTVGRAGFSLWMAVAFASGQTGILAIMLALELTWFFVQGSAILQWWRRHHAHAPRSQTA
;
A
#
# COMPACT_ATOMS: atom_id res chain seq x y z
N MET A 1 11.18 -22.20 10.02
CA MET A 1 10.67 -21.13 9.14
C MET A 1 11.49 -21.07 7.86
N ASN A 2 10.85 -21.21 6.71
CA ASN A 2 11.48 -21.37 5.40
C ASN A 2 12.20 -20.08 4.95
N ARG A 3 13.37 -20.20 4.30
CA ARG A 3 14.15 -19.08 3.72
C ARG A 3 13.35 -18.14 2.78
N ASN A 4 12.15 -18.54 2.35
CA ASN A 4 11.32 -17.84 1.36
C ASN A 4 10.19 -16.99 1.98
N GLU A 5 10.08 -16.96 3.30
CA GLU A 5 8.96 -16.29 3.99
C GLU A 5 8.86 -14.78 3.73
N PRO A 6 9.96 -13.98 3.75
CA PRO A 6 9.87 -12.55 3.45
C PRO A 6 9.44 -12.30 2.00
N THR A 7 9.97 -13.08 1.07
CA THR A 7 9.65 -13.02 -0.36
C THR A 7 8.17 -13.27 -0.62
N ARG A 8 7.58 -14.30 0.01
CA ARG A 8 6.15 -14.59 -0.14
C ARG A 8 5.26 -13.46 0.37
N ILE A 9 5.63 -12.85 1.50
CA ILE A 9 4.89 -11.71 2.08
C ILE A 9 4.99 -10.50 1.16
N ILE A 10 6.17 -10.20 0.61
CA ILE A 10 6.37 -9.11 -0.36
C ILE A 10 5.55 -9.34 -1.63
N GLN A 11 5.49 -10.58 -2.13
CA GLN A 11 4.67 -10.89 -3.30
C GLN A 11 3.17 -10.78 -3.01
N ALA A 12 2.72 -11.25 -1.85
CA ALA A 12 1.32 -11.14 -1.46
C ALA A 12 0.90 -9.68 -1.29
N SER A 13 1.74 -8.85 -0.68
CA SER A 13 1.47 -7.42 -0.52
C SER A 13 1.50 -6.68 -1.87
N ALA A 14 2.44 -7.01 -2.75
CA ALA A 14 2.49 -6.47 -4.10
C ALA A 14 1.30 -6.89 -4.96
N LEU A 15 0.79 -8.12 -4.81
CA LEU A 15 -0.43 -8.56 -5.49
C LEU A 15 -1.66 -7.78 -5.01
N TYR A 16 -1.77 -7.57 -3.68
CA TYR A 16 -2.82 -6.74 -3.11
C TYR A 16 -2.77 -5.32 -3.69
N ASP A 17 -1.60 -4.68 -3.67
CA ASP A 17 -1.43 -3.33 -4.19
C ASP A 17 -1.80 -3.29 -5.68
N LEU A 18 -1.38 -4.28 -6.47
CA LEU A 18 -1.71 -4.36 -7.90
C LEU A 18 -3.23 -4.43 -8.13
N VAL A 19 -3.94 -5.31 -7.43
CA VAL A 19 -5.39 -5.48 -7.59
C VAL A 19 -6.14 -4.21 -7.18
N VAL A 20 -5.72 -3.58 -6.09
CA VAL A 20 -6.37 -2.37 -5.57
C VAL A 20 -6.06 -1.15 -6.45
N THR A 21 -4.84 -1.04 -6.98
CA THR A 21 -4.37 0.18 -7.67
C THR A 21 -4.44 0.14 -9.19
N ALA A 22 -4.49 -1.03 -9.84
CA ALA A 22 -4.61 -1.14 -11.29
C ALA A 22 -5.82 -0.38 -11.87
N PRO A 23 -7.01 -0.38 -11.24
CA PRO A 23 -8.13 0.42 -11.75
C PRO A 23 -7.87 1.93 -11.71
N PHE A 24 -6.96 2.40 -10.86
CA PHE A 24 -6.58 3.81 -10.82
C PHE A 24 -5.57 4.18 -11.90
N ALA A 25 -5.01 3.24 -12.68
CA ALA A 25 -3.93 3.56 -13.64
C ALA A 25 -4.39 4.34 -14.88
N THR A 26 -5.68 4.36 -15.19
CA THR A 26 -6.23 5.14 -16.32
C THR A 26 -7.35 6.06 -15.87
N PRO A 27 -7.55 7.22 -16.51
CA PRO A 27 -8.56 8.18 -16.07
C PRO A 27 -9.98 7.63 -16.17
N TRP A 28 -10.25 6.78 -17.16
CA TRP A 28 -11.57 6.16 -17.35
C TRP A 28 -11.88 5.12 -16.27
N THR A 29 -10.94 4.23 -15.99
CA THR A 29 -11.12 3.20 -14.95
C THR A 29 -11.12 3.82 -13.55
N ALA A 30 -10.31 4.87 -13.33
CA ALA A 30 -10.27 5.61 -12.07
C ALA A 30 -11.60 6.33 -11.81
N GLY A 31 -12.13 7.05 -12.81
CA GLY A 31 -13.42 7.72 -12.71
C GLY A 31 -14.54 6.75 -12.39
N TRP A 32 -14.61 5.63 -13.12
CA TRP A 32 -15.60 4.57 -12.87
C TRP A 32 -15.50 4.01 -11.44
N LEU A 33 -14.29 3.71 -10.96
CA LEU A 33 -14.11 3.16 -9.61
C LEU A 33 -14.49 4.18 -8.54
N LEU A 34 -14.09 5.44 -8.69
CA LEU A 34 -14.40 6.51 -7.75
C LEU A 34 -15.91 6.78 -7.66
N GLU A 35 -16.62 6.71 -8.78
CA GLU A 35 -18.08 6.77 -8.81
C GLU A 35 -18.71 5.59 -8.04
N LYS A 36 -18.20 4.37 -8.22
CA LYS A 36 -18.66 3.21 -7.43
C LYS A 36 -18.39 3.37 -5.93
N LEU A 37 -17.24 3.92 -5.55
CA LEU A 37 -16.93 4.19 -4.15
C LEU A 37 -17.83 5.28 -3.56
N HIS A 38 -18.17 6.31 -4.35
CA HIS A 38 -19.16 7.30 -3.96
C HIS A 38 -20.53 6.65 -3.70
N HIS A 39 -21.03 5.85 -4.65
CA HIS A 39 -22.29 5.12 -4.47
C HIS A 39 -22.26 4.19 -3.26
N LEU A 40 -21.16 3.46 -3.05
CA LEU A 40 -21.00 2.56 -1.91
C LEU A 40 -21.04 3.33 -0.58
N HIS A 41 -20.38 4.49 -0.51
CA HIS A 41 -20.43 5.36 0.67
C HIS A 41 -21.87 5.77 1.00
N VAL A 42 -22.63 6.19 -0.02
CA VAL A 42 -24.03 6.63 0.15
C VAL A 42 -24.93 5.47 0.58
N VAL A 43 -24.84 4.32 -0.11
CA VAL A 43 -25.70 3.15 0.15
C VAL A 43 -25.45 2.57 1.54
N LEU A 44 -24.20 2.53 1.99
CA LEU A 44 -23.83 2.03 3.31
C LEU A 44 -23.97 3.08 4.43
N ALA A 45 -24.39 4.30 4.09
CA ALA A 45 -24.48 5.44 5.02
C ALA A 45 -23.19 5.61 5.86
N LEU A 46 -22.04 5.53 5.19
CA LEU A 46 -20.75 5.62 5.87
C LEU A 46 -20.54 7.02 6.48
N PRO A 47 -19.83 7.12 7.62
CA PRO A 47 -19.52 8.41 8.21
C PRO A 47 -18.56 9.23 7.32
N GLY A 48 -18.55 10.55 7.55
CA GLY A 48 -17.68 11.49 6.83
C GLY A 48 -18.27 11.99 5.52
N ALA A 49 -17.55 12.89 4.85
CA ALA A 49 -17.96 13.41 3.55
C ALA A 49 -17.81 12.32 2.47
N ALA A 50 -18.85 12.14 1.66
CA ALA A 50 -18.78 11.29 0.48
C ALA A 50 -17.65 11.79 -0.46
N PRO A 51 -16.95 10.89 -1.17
CA PRO A 51 -15.97 11.30 -2.18
C PRO A 51 -16.60 12.31 -3.15
N PRO A 52 -15.98 13.48 -3.38
CA PRO A 52 -16.51 14.47 -4.31
C PRO A 52 -16.42 13.96 -5.75
N GLU A 53 -17.09 14.64 -6.67
CA GLU A 53 -16.86 14.41 -8.10
C GLU A 53 -15.44 14.81 -8.49
N PHE A 54 -14.77 13.94 -9.25
CA PHE A 54 -13.41 14.17 -9.71
C PHE A 54 -13.43 14.78 -11.11
N GLY A 55 -13.03 16.06 -11.21
CA GLY A 55 -12.80 16.69 -12.50
C GLY A 55 -11.58 16.11 -13.25
N PRO A 56 -11.38 16.46 -14.54
CA PRO A 56 -10.32 15.89 -15.37
C PRO A 56 -8.91 16.01 -14.79
N MET A 57 -8.59 17.16 -14.17
CA MET A 57 -7.29 17.36 -13.52
C MET A 57 -7.09 16.48 -12.30
N HIS A 58 -8.13 16.22 -11.50
CA HIS A 58 -8.03 15.31 -10.37
C HIS A 58 -7.82 13.87 -10.85
N LEU A 59 -8.58 13.44 -11.87
CA LEU A 59 -8.42 12.12 -12.48
C LEU A 59 -7.03 11.93 -13.10
N PHE A 60 -6.45 12.98 -13.68
CA PHE A 60 -5.07 12.95 -14.19
C PHE A 60 -4.08 12.61 -13.06
N PHE A 61 -4.09 13.33 -11.94
CA PHE A 61 -3.18 13.05 -10.82
C PHE A 61 -3.42 11.69 -10.16
N VAL A 62 -4.68 11.29 -10.00
CA VAL A 62 -5.05 9.95 -9.54
C VAL A 62 -4.48 8.89 -10.49
N SER A 63 -4.55 9.13 -11.80
CA SER A 63 -4.03 8.20 -12.82
C SER A 63 -2.52 8.08 -12.81
N LEU A 64 -1.81 9.20 -12.63
CA LEU A 64 -0.36 9.18 -12.47
C LEU A 64 0.05 8.36 -11.23
N MET A 65 -0.62 8.60 -10.10
CA MET A 65 -0.36 7.86 -8.86
C MET A 65 -0.66 6.37 -9.02
N GLY A 66 -1.84 6.02 -9.56
CA GLY A 66 -2.24 4.64 -9.82
C GLY A 66 -1.28 3.92 -10.76
N THR A 67 -0.78 4.60 -11.79
CA THR A 67 0.22 4.06 -12.72
C THR A 67 1.54 3.73 -12.00
N ILE A 68 2.05 4.66 -11.20
CA ILE A 68 3.31 4.46 -10.47
C ILE A 68 3.18 3.28 -9.50
N VAL A 69 2.09 3.21 -8.73
CA VAL A 69 1.88 2.09 -7.78
C VAL A 69 1.69 0.77 -8.50
N THR A 70 1.00 0.76 -9.64
CA THR A 70 0.84 -0.43 -10.49
C THR A 70 2.19 -0.95 -10.98
N VAL A 71 3.03 -0.07 -11.55
CA VAL A 71 4.38 -0.43 -12.02
C VAL A 71 5.26 -0.93 -10.87
N TRP A 72 5.21 -0.26 -9.73
CA TRP A 72 5.93 -0.66 -8.52
C TRP A 72 5.50 -2.04 -8.00
N SER A 73 4.19 -2.33 -8.04
CA SER A 73 3.63 -3.61 -7.65
C SER A 73 4.09 -4.73 -8.59
N VAL A 74 4.06 -4.50 -9.90
CA VAL A 74 4.58 -5.45 -10.90
C VAL A 74 6.08 -5.70 -10.70
N LEU A 75 6.87 -4.66 -10.42
CA LEU A 75 8.29 -4.79 -10.13
C LEU A 75 8.53 -5.70 -8.93
N ARG A 76 7.80 -5.51 -7.82
CA ARG A 76 7.95 -6.34 -6.62
C ARG A 76 7.47 -7.77 -6.81
N LEU A 77 6.47 -8.01 -7.66
CA LEU A 77 6.05 -9.36 -8.04
C LEU A 77 7.13 -10.09 -8.84
N TRP A 78 7.77 -9.37 -9.77
CA TRP A 78 8.82 -9.93 -10.63
C TRP A 78 10.15 -10.10 -9.90
N LYS A 79 10.52 -9.14 -9.04
CA LYS A 79 11.75 -9.11 -8.25
C LYS A 79 11.44 -8.87 -6.77
N PRO A 80 11.01 -9.89 -6.03
CA PRO A 80 10.65 -9.76 -4.61
C PRO A 80 11.86 -9.70 -3.68
N GLU A 81 12.63 -8.61 -3.79
CA GLU A 81 13.81 -8.36 -2.97
C GLU A 81 13.45 -7.73 -1.60
N PRO A 82 14.10 -8.13 -0.50
CA PRO A 82 13.86 -7.54 0.83
C PRO A 82 14.08 -6.02 0.90
N SER A 83 15.00 -5.48 0.09
CA SER A 83 15.26 -4.04 -0.05
C SER A 83 14.03 -3.29 -0.59
N LEU A 84 13.40 -3.82 -1.64
CA LEU A 84 12.17 -3.26 -2.21
C LEU A 84 10.99 -3.40 -1.24
N GLY A 85 10.93 -4.52 -0.50
CA GLY A 85 9.98 -4.68 0.60
C GLY A 85 10.15 -3.62 1.70
N ALA A 86 11.37 -3.25 2.04
CA ALA A 86 11.67 -2.22 3.04
C ALA A 86 11.25 -0.83 2.56
N ALA A 87 11.58 -0.48 1.31
CA ALA A 87 11.15 0.76 0.69
C ALA A 87 9.61 0.87 0.65
N ASP A 88 8.94 -0.23 0.28
CA ASP A 88 7.48 -0.29 0.30
C ASP A 88 6.87 -0.11 1.69
N THR A 89 7.50 -0.68 2.73
CA THR A 89 7.06 -0.48 4.13
C THR A 89 7.10 0.99 4.53
N VAL A 90 8.12 1.75 4.09
CA VAL A 90 8.19 3.20 4.29
C VAL A 90 7.06 3.91 3.53
N GLY A 91 6.79 3.50 2.28
CA GLY A 91 5.67 4.00 1.49
C GLY A 91 4.33 3.81 2.20
N ARG A 92 4.09 2.63 2.77
CA ARG A 92 2.87 2.31 3.54
C ARG A 92 2.71 3.17 4.79
N ALA A 93 3.80 3.47 5.49
CA ALA A 93 3.77 4.43 6.59
C ALA A 93 3.32 5.83 6.11
N GLY A 94 3.83 6.26 4.95
CA GLY A 94 3.42 7.51 4.30
C GLY A 94 1.93 7.50 3.91
N PHE A 95 1.44 6.47 3.22
CA PHE A 95 0.03 6.34 2.88
C PHE A 95 -0.86 6.31 4.12
N SER A 96 -0.49 5.54 5.14
CA SER A 96 -1.21 5.46 6.41
C SER A 96 -1.30 6.83 7.08
N LEU A 97 -0.20 7.59 7.10
CA LEU A 97 -0.18 8.95 7.65
C LEU A 97 -1.15 9.86 6.91
N TRP A 98 -1.11 9.89 5.57
CA TRP A 98 -1.98 10.77 4.78
C TRP A 98 -3.44 10.37 4.86
N MET A 99 -3.75 9.07 4.91
CA MET A 99 -5.12 8.60 5.14
C MET A 99 -5.62 8.95 6.53
N ALA A 100 -4.78 8.85 7.57
CA ALA A 100 -5.14 9.26 8.92
C ALA A 100 -5.44 10.76 8.99
N VAL A 101 -4.62 11.61 8.35
CA VAL A 101 -4.86 13.06 8.25
C VAL A 101 -6.17 13.36 7.51
N ALA A 102 -6.43 12.70 6.39
CA ALA A 102 -7.67 12.86 5.62
C ALA A 102 -8.89 12.42 6.43
N PHE A 103 -8.82 11.27 7.09
CA PHE A 103 -9.90 10.77 7.94
C PHE A 103 -10.18 11.69 9.13
N ALA A 104 -9.14 12.18 9.80
CA ALA A 104 -9.27 13.18 10.88
C ALA A 104 -9.88 14.52 10.40
N SER A 105 -9.73 14.82 9.10
CA SER A 105 -10.32 15.99 8.45
C SER A 105 -11.78 15.76 7.99
N GLY A 106 -12.41 14.64 8.38
CA GLY A 106 -13.82 14.35 8.12
C GLY A 106 -14.11 13.75 6.74
N GLN A 107 -13.10 13.21 6.06
CA GLN A 107 -13.29 12.52 4.78
C GLN A 107 -13.96 11.14 4.95
N THR A 108 -14.39 10.56 3.83
CA THR A 108 -15.15 9.29 3.75
C THR A 108 -14.64 8.18 4.68
N GLY A 109 -15.57 7.49 5.34
CA GLY A 109 -15.30 6.30 6.15
C GLY A 109 -14.66 5.14 5.38
N ILE A 110 -14.70 5.15 4.04
CA ILE A 110 -13.95 4.21 3.20
C ILE A 110 -12.44 4.29 3.49
N LEU A 111 -11.93 5.49 3.83
CA LEU A 111 -10.52 5.68 4.18
C LEU A 111 -10.14 4.93 5.45
N ALA A 112 -11.06 4.72 6.40
CA ALA A 112 -10.76 3.95 7.60
C ALA A 112 -10.51 2.47 7.28
N ILE A 113 -11.27 1.91 6.33
CA ILE A 113 -11.06 0.54 5.85
C ILE A 113 -9.70 0.43 5.16
N MET A 114 -9.40 1.35 4.25
CA MET A 114 -8.11 1.41 3.55
C MET A 114 -6.94 1.59 4.52
N LEU A 115 -7.08 2.48 5.52
CA LEU A 115 -6.09 2.68 6.58
C LEU A 115 -5.84 1.41 7.38
N ALA A 116 -6.90 0.68 7.76
CA ALA A 116 -6.74 -0.59 8.48
C ALA A 116 -5.99 -1.63 7.65
N LEU A 117 -6.26 -1.72 6.34
CA LEU A 117 -5.55 -2.61 5.43
C LEU A 117 -4.08 -2.21 5.26
N GLU A 118 -3.80 -0.92 5.07
CA GLU A 118 -2.42 -0.41 4.95
C GLU A 118 -1.60 -0.61 6.22
N LEU A 119 -2.19 -0.37 7.39
CA LEU A 119 -1.55 -0.65 8.67
C LEU A 119 -1.28 -2.14 8.85
N THR A 120 -2.23 -3.00 8.46
CA THR A 120 -2.06 -4.45 8.52
C THR A 120 -0.86 -4.88 7.68
N TRP A 121 -0.78 -4.44 6.43
CA TRP A 121 0.38 -4.73 5.57
C TRP A 121 1.67 -4.12 6.09
N PHE A 122 1.64 -2.89 6.60
CA PHE A 122 2.78 -2.23 7.23
C PHE A 122 3.37 -3.09 8.36
N PHE A 123 2.54 -3.61 9.27
CA PHE A 123 3.01 -4.46 10.36
C PHE A 123 3.44 -5.85 9.89
N VAL A 124 2.68 -6.49 9.00
CA VAL A 124 2.99 -7.84 8.48
C VAL A 124 4.29 -7.82 7.69
N GLN A 125 4.44 -6.92 6.72
CA GLN A 125 5.63 -6.81 5.89
C GLN A 125 6.82 -6.23 6.69
N GLY A 126 6.59 -5.21 7.51
CA GLY A 126 7.63 -4.60 8.34
C GLY A 126 8.21 -5.58 9.36
N SER A 127 7.38 -6.40 10.01
CA SER A 127 7.85 -7.43 10.93
C SER A 127 8.65 -8.52 10.22
N ALA A 128 8.24 -8.95 9.02
CA ALA A 128 8.96 -9.94 8.21
C ALA A 128 10.36 -9.43 7.80
N ILE A 129 10.45 -8.16 7.41
CA ILE A 129 11.72 -7.52 7.02
C ILE A 129 12.61 -7.31 8.24
N LEU A 130 12.05 -6.85 9.36
CA LEU A 130 12.82 -6.69 10.60
C LEU A 130 13.41 -8.02 11.09
N GLN A 131 12.64 -9.10 11.02
CA GLN A 131 13.12 -10.45 11.34
C GLN A 131 14.19 -10.94 10.37
N TRP A 132 14.07 -10.62 9.08
CA TRP A 132 15.10 -10.91 8.08
C TRP A 132 16.39 -10.15 8.39
N TRP A 133 16.30 -8.85 8.68
CA TRP A 133 17.45 -7.99 8.98
C TRP A 133 18.20 -8.43 10.23
N ARG A 134 17.46 -8.72 11.31
CA ARG A 134 18.04 -9.25 12.57
C ARG A 134 18.83 -10.54 12.35
N ARG A 135 18.32 -11.46 11.52
CA ARG A 135 19.00 -12.73 11.20
C ARG A 135 20.29 -12.52 10.40
N HIS A 136 20.28 -11.59 9.45
CA HIS A 136 21.48 -11.31 8.64
C HIS A 136 22.58 -10.56 9.41
N HIS A 137 22.22 -9.70 10.36
CA HIS A 137 23.20 -8.99 11.19
C HIS A 137 23.65 -9.74 12.44
N ALA A 138 22.89 -10.73 12.92
CA ALA A 138 23.29 -11.60 14.04
C ALA A 138 24.47 -12.54 13.70
N HIS A 139 24.83 -12.67 12.41
CA HIS A 139 25.91 -13.54 11.93
C HIS A 139 27.18 -12.79 11.48
N ALA A 140 27.35 -11.51 11.88
CA ALA A 140 28.66 -10.86 11.71
C ALA A 140 29.71 -11.64 12.53
N PRO A 141 30.83 -12.12 11.91
CA PRO A 141 31.85 -12.83 12.65
C PRO A 141 32.36 -11.92 13.76
N ARG A 142 32.28 -12.38 15.00
CA ARG A 142 33.11 -11.81 16.07
C ARG A 142 34.54 -11.95 15.57
N SER A 143 35.17 -10.83 15.23
CA SER A 143 36.61 -10.80 14.99
C SER A 143 37.26 -11.46 16.19
N GLN A 144 37.82 -12.66 15.98
CA GLN A 144 38.70 -13.30 16.96
C GLN A 144 39.92 -12.39 17.04
N THR A 145 39.91 -11.45 17.98
CA THR A 145 41.12 -10.80 18.47
C THR A 145 41.79 -11.81 19.38
N ALA A 146 42.70 -12.59 18.78
CA ALA A 146 43.77 -13.28 19.49
C ALA A 146 44.89 -12.28 19.83
#